data_AF-A0A1H0Z1E9-F1
#
_entry.id   AF-A0A1H0Z1E9-F1
#
_cell.length_a   1.000
_cell.length_b   1.000
_cell.length_c   1.000
_cell.angle_alpha   90.00
_cell.angle_beta   90.00
_cell.angle_gamma   90.00
#
_symmetry.space_group_name_H-M   'P 1'
#
loop_
_entity.id
_entity.type
_entity.pdbx_description
1 polymer ?
#
loop_
_entity_poly.entity_id
_entity_poly.type
_entity_poly.pdbx_seq_one_letter_code
_entity_poly.pdbx_strand_id
1 'polypeptide(L)'
;MTIKKHLSRSKRHQKSVYLNISVLVISFAALLIILSKLFFSGIITHALDQGLDLSSASNYTASQTATVSSTKANIYTKNGSSTSLPKDTELSINAYYYKAKLNESEATLAEFDMNGETYYIDTKDISLQQTNAINQYIAGTLTYSHSEITDSIEKSFEQSAYKTSDGKPRGIIIHDTGVDDSTIQSEVNYMVQNYNEEGIFVHSFIDDATILRIADEKYEAQGAGTKANPYYIQFELTHETSQDGFARQLANAAYYTAYMLKKYDLPVTLGQENGDGSIWTHEMVSNYLGGTDHVDPTDYWSESANDYFGSDYDVEDFVELVQAYYNTL
;
A
#
# COMPACT_ATOMS: atom_id res chain seq x y z
N MET A 1 56.58 -50.18 51.12
CA MET A 1 57.17 -50.61 49.85
C MET A 1 56.06 -51.18 48.98
N THR A 2 55.66 -50.48 47.91
CA THR A 2 55.12 -50.98 46.62
C THR A 2 54.42 -49.84 45.90
N ILE A 3 54.83 -49.67 44.64
CA ILE A 3 54.47 -48.68 43.63
C ILE A 3 52.96 -48.66 43.34
N LYS A 4 52.36 -47.47 43.14
CA LYS A 4 51.13 -47.35 42.34
C LYS A 4 51.24 -46.22 41.31
N LYS A 5 50.93 -46.64 40.09
CA LYS A 5 51.01 -45.95 38.79
C LYS A 5 50.15 -44.69 38.73
N HIS A 6 50.71 -43.64 38.14
CA HIS A 6 49.98 -42.51 37.58
C HIS A 6 49.17 -42.98 36.35
N LEU A 7 47.84 -42.84 36.41
CA LEU A 7 46.95 -42.91 35.25
C LEU A 7 46.23 -41.56 35.14
N SER A 8 46.80 -40.67 34.33
CA SER A 8 46.14 -39.44 33.90
C SER A 8 45.12 -39.81 32.81
N ARG A 9 43.83 -39.66 33.12
CA ARG A 9 42.72 -39.85 32.19
C ARG A 9 42.71 -38.71 31.17
N SER A 10 42.84 -39.04 29.88
CA SER A 10 42.62 -38.09 28.79
C SER A 10 41.16 -37.62 28.79
N LYS A 11 40.93 -36.31 28.91
CA LYS A 11 39.62 -35.71 28.63
C LYS A 11 39.33 -35.87 27.13
N ARG A 12 38.33 -36.69 26.83
CA ARG A 12 37.79 -36.88 25.48
C ARG A 12 37.06 -35.59 25.09
N HIS A 13 37.57 -34.89 24.09
CA HIS A 13 36.86 -33.77 23.44
C HIS A 13 35.55 -34.30 22.83
N GLN A 14 34.41 -33.97 23.43
CA GLN A 14 33.14 -33.97 22.72
C GLN A 14 33.11 -32.72 21.84
N LYS A 15 33.32 -32.88 20.54
CA LYS A 15 32.93 -31.88 19.56
C LYS A 15 31.39 -31.89 19.49
N SER A 16 30.76 -30.88 20.06
CA SER A 16 29.39 -30.51 19.71
C SER A 16 29.40 -30.09 18.25
N VAL A 17 28.71 -30.85 17.39
CA VAL A 17 28.42 -30.42 16.03
C VAL A 17 27.26 -29.44 16.15
N TYR A 18 27.57 -28.14 16.15
CA TYR A 18 26.57 -27.11 15.88
C TYR A 18 26.12 -27.30 14.43
N LEU A 19 24.91 -27.80 14.25
CA LEU A 19 24.24 -27.85 12.95
C LEU A 19 23.87 -26.40 12.59
N ASN A 20 24.53 -25.82 11.60
CA ASN A 20 24.21 -24.49 11.09
C ASN A 20 22.79 -24.52 10.48
N ILE A 21 21.81 -23.94 11.18
CA ILE A 21 20.43 -23.70 10.70
C ILE A 21 20.44 -22.49 9.74
N SER A 22 21.35 -22.47 8.78
CA SER A 22 21.51 -21.39 7.80
C SER A 22 21.37 -21.89 6.36
N VAL A 23 21.22 -23.21 6.18
CA VAL A 23 21.04 -23.85 4.87
C VAL A 23 19.63 -24.45 4.71
N LEU A 24 18.79 -24.39 5.76
CA LEU A 24 17.42 -24.95 5.72
C LEU A 24 16.36 -23.96 5.20
N VAL A 25 16.67 -22.66 5.12
CA VAL A 25 15.69 -21.63 4.70
C VAL A 25 15.63 -21.44 3.19
N ILE A 26 16.71 -21.77 2.46
CA ILE A 26 16.75 -21.61 0.99
C ILE A 26 16.01 -22.76 0.27
N SER A 27 15.69 -23.86 0.97
CA SER A 27 15.02 -25.01 0.33
C SER A 27 13.50 -25.02 0.47
N PHE A 28 12.89 -24.12 1.26
CA PHE A 28 11.41 -24.06 1.38
C PHE A 28 10.78 -23.31 0.19
N ALA A 29 11.40 -22.22 -0.28
CA ALA A 29 10.97 -21.50 -1.46
C ALA A 29 11.04 -22.37 -2.74
N ALA A 30 12.08 -23.20 -2.87
CA ALA A 30 12.22 -24.10 -4.02
C ALA A 30 11.26 -25.32 -3.96
N LEU A 31 10.80 -25.74 -2.78
CA LEU A 31 9.86 -26.86 -2.63
C LEU A 31 8.40 -26.43 -2.86
N LEU A 32 8.05 -25.18 -2.55
CA LEU A 32 6.75 -24.58 -2.87
C LEU A 32 6.53 -24.43 -4.38
N ILE A 33 7.58 -24.08 -5.14
CA ILE A 33 7.53 -24.04 -6.61
C ILE A 33 7.29 -25.43 -7.25
N ILE A 34 7.60 -26.52 -6.53
CA ILE A 34 7.38 -27.89 -7.02
C ILE A 34 5.97 -28.39 -6.64
N LEU A 35 5.38 -27.91 -5.55
CA LEU A 35 4.00 -28.23 -5.18
C LEU A 35 2.96 -27.47 -6.02
N SER A 36 3.25 -26.24 -6.46
CA SER A 36 2.36 -25.49 -7.38
C SER A 36 2.29 -26.12 -8.77
N LYS A 37 3.37 -26.76 -9.24
CA LYS A 37 3.39 -27.47 -10.53
C LYS A 37 2.61 -28.80 -10.55
N LEU A 38 2.29 -29.38 -9.39
CA LEU A 38 1.66 -30.70 -9.31
C LEU A 38 0.13 -30.67 -9.30
N PHE A 39 -0.52 -29.49 -9.24
CA PHE A 39 -1.99 -29.37 -9.25
C PHE A 39 -2.61 -28.91 -10.58
N PHE A 40 -1.84 -28.47 -11.57
CA PHE A 40 -2.38 -28.04 -12.87
C PHE A 40 -2.12 -29.06 -13.99
N SER A 41 -2.75 -30.25 -13.90
CA SER A 41 -2.91 -31.14 -15.07
C SER A 41 -4.36 -31.30 -15.53
N GLY A 42 -5.28 -30.50 -14.95
CA GLY A 42 -6.66 -30.40 -15.43
C GLY A 42 -6.70 -29.69 -16.78
N ILE A 43 -7.33 -30.31 -17.78
CA ILE A 43 -7.63 -29.71 -19.07
C ILE A 43 -8.38 -28.39 -18.82
N ILE A 44 -7.74 -27.26 -19.13
CA ILE A 44 -8.38 -25.94 -19.09
C ILE A 44 -9.30 -25.87 -20.31
N THR A 45 -10.61 -26.07 -20.10
CA THR A 45 -11.61 -25.80 -21.13
C THR A 45 -12.03 -24.34 -21.05
N HIS A 46 -11.79 -23.59 -22.13
CA HIS A 46 -12.20 -22.20 -22.24
C HIS A 46 -13.63 -22.08 -22.78
N ALA A 47 -14.44 -21.20 -22.18
CA ALA A 47 -15.66 -20.69 -22.80
C ALA A 47 -15.34 -19.37 -23.51
N LEU A 48 -15.91 -19.13 -24.69
CA LEU A 48 -15.86 -17.81 -25.33
C LEU A 48 -16.85 -16.91 -24.61
N ASP A 49 -16.33 -15.95 -23.85
CA ASP A 49 -17.11 -14.95 -23.12
C ASP A 49 -16.66 -13.56 -23.56
N GLN A 50 -17.51 -12.79 -24.22
CA GLN A 50 -17.16 -11.43 -24.66
C GLN A 50 -17.15 -10.43 -23.49
N GLY A 51 -16.98 -10.92 -22.26
CA GLY A 51 -17.12 -10.16 -21.03
C GLY A 51 -15.95 -9.21 -20.74
N LEU A 52 -14.74 -9.48 -21.21
CA LEU A 52 -13.57 -8.65 -20.94
C LEU A 52 -13.33 -7.60 -22.05
N ASP A 53 -13.29 -6.32 -21.66
CA ASP A 53 -12.88 -5.21 -22.52
C ASP A 53 -11.81 -4.34 -21.83
N LEU A 54 -10.63 -4.28 -22.45
CA LEU A 54 -9.47 -3.50 -21.98
C LEU A 54 -9.24 -2.22 -22.80
N SER A 55 -10.13 -1.88 -23.75
CA SER A 55 -9.90 -0.79 -24.71
C SER A 55 -9.81 0.60 -24.06
N SER A 56 -10.52 0.81 -22.95
CA SER A 56 -10.47 2.04 -22.14
C SER A 56 -9.58 1.92 -20.91
N ALA A 57 -8.98 0.75 -20.67
CA ALA A 57 -8.24 0.48 -19.46
C ALA A 57 -6.90 1.21 -19.48
N SER A 58 -6.56 1.81 -18.34
CA SER A 58 -5.20 2.29 -18.05
C SER A 58 -4.52 1.25 -17.16
N ASN A 59 -3.20 1.14 -17.25
CA ASN A 59 -2.45 0.12 -16.53
C ASN A 59 -1.17 0.66 -15.90
N TYR A 60 -0.72 -0.05 -14.88
CA TYR A 60 0.56 0.16 -14.21
C TYR A 60 1.13 -1.19 -13.77
N THR A 61 2.46 -1.29 -13.80
CA THR A 61 3.16 -2.51 -13.37
C THR A 61 3.12 -2.66 -11.86
N ALA A 62 3.06 -3.90 -11.41
CA ALA A 62 3.13 -4.28 -10.00
C ALA A 62 4.03 -5.50 -9.82
N SER A 63 4.45 -5.74 -8.59
CA SER A 63 5.22 -6.94 -8.22
C SER A 63 4.75 -7.41 -6.86
N GLN A 64 3.55 -7.97 -6.81
CA GLN A 64 2.89 -8.39 -5.57
C GLN A 64 2.43 -9.85 -5.67
N THR A 65 2.28 -10.49 -4.51
CA THR A 65 1.69 -11.82 -4.42
C THR A 65 0.26 -11.70 -3.90
N ALA A 66 -0.66 -12.44 -4.51
CA ALA A 66 -2.06 -12.50 -4.11
C ALA A 66 -2.53 -13.95 -4.00
N THR A 67 -3.62 -14.18 -3.27
CA THR A 67 -4.34 -15.45 -3.27
C THR A 67 -5.76 -15.27 -3.79
N VAL A 68 -6.26 -16.25 -4.52
CA VAL A 68 -7.68 -16.28 -4.91
C VAL A 68 -8.54 -16.40 -3.66
N SER A 69 -9.37 -15.39 -3.40
CA SER A 69 -10.17 -15.27 -2.17
C SER A 69 -11.55 -15.91 -2.31
N SER A 70 -12.11 -15.92 -3.52
CA SER A 70 -13.43 -16.49 -3.80
C SER A 70 -13.35 -18.00 -4.02
N THR A 71 -14.46 -18.70 -3.77
CA THR A 71 -14.55 -20.16 -3.93
C THR A 71 -14.20 -20.63 -5.35
N LYS A 72 -14.51 -19.77 -6.33
CA LYS A 72 -14.23 -19.98 -7.75
C LYS A 72 -14.14 -18.60 -8.43
N ALA A 73 -12.93 -18.16 -8.72
CA ALA A 73 -12.68 -16.90 -9.43
C ALA A 73 -12.60 -17.15 -10.92
N ASN A 74 -13.26 -16.33 -11.73
CA ASN A 74 -13.10 -16.40 -13.18
C ASN A 74 -11.84 -15.65 -13.59
N ILE A 75 -11.08 -16.25 -14.51
CA ILE A 75 -9.93 -15.64 -15.14
C ILE A 75 -10.14 -15.56 -16.64
N TYR A 76 -9.63 -14.50 -17.25
CA TYR A 76 -9.91 -14.14 -18.62
C TYR A 76 -8.61 -13.99 -19.38
N THR A 77 -8.55 -14.52 -20.59
CA THR A 77 -7.53 -14.16 -21.57
C THR A 77 -7.91 -12.84 -22.22
N LYS A 78 -6.94 -12.16 -22.85
CA LYS A 78 -7.20 -10.92 -23.60
C LYS A 78 -8.26 -11.06 -24.70
N ASN A 79 -8.45 -12.26 -25.23
CA ASN A 79 -9.44 -12.55 -26.28
C ASN A 79 -10.83 -12.91 -25.73
N GLY A 80 -11.07 -12.76 -24.42
CA GLY A 80 -12.34 -13.06 -23.76
C GLY A 80 -12.56 -14.55 -23.46
N SER A 81 -11.61 -15.43 -23.78
CA SER A 81 -11.72 -16.81 -23.31
C SER A 81 -11.58 -16.86 -21.80
N SER A 82 -12.53 -17.48 -21.10
CA SER A 82 -12.56 -17.55 -19.64
C SER A 82 -12.40 -18.97 -19.12
N THR A 83 -11.79 -19.09 -17.94
CA THR A 83 -11.75 -20.31 -17.12
C THR A 83 -11.82 -19.92 -15.64
N SER A 84 -11.56 -20.83 -14.71
CA SER A 84 -11.64 -20.51 -13.29
C SER A 84 -10.50 -21.08 -12.46
N LEU A 85 -10.13 -20.35 -11.42
CA LEU A 85 -9.19 -20.79 -10.40
C LEU A 85 -9.91 -21.16 -9.10
N PRO A 86 -9.44 -22.21 -8.39
CA PRO A 86 -9.93 -22.52 -7.06
C PRO A 86 -9.42 -21.49 -6.04
N LYS A 87 -10.16 -21.38 -4.94
CA LYS A 87 -9.72 -20.64 -3.75
C LYS A 87 -8.30 -21.05 -3.32
N ASP A 88 -7.58 -20.11 -2.74
CA ASP A 88 -6.23 -20.27 -2.17
C ASP A 88 -5.15 -20.52 -3.24
N THR A 89 -5.47 -20.37 -4.54
CA THR A 89 -4.46 -20.34 -5.60
C THR A 89 -3.61 -19.08 -5.43
N GLU A 90 -2.29 -19.27 -5.31
CA GLU A 90 -1.32 -18.16 -5.26
C GLU A 90 -1.03 -17.63 -6.65
N LEU A 91 -0.98 -16.30 -6.78
CA LEU A 91 -0.78 -15.55 -8.02
C LEU A 91 0.35 -14.54 -7.83
N SER A 92 1.27 -14.47 -8.79
CA SER A 92 2.21 -13.36 -8.93
C SER A 92 1.60 -12.31 -9.85
N ILE A 93 1.29 -11.15 -9.31
CA ILE A 93 0.64 -10.06 -10.04
C ILE A 93 1.71 -9.21 -10.72
N ASN A 94 1.58 -9.07 -12.04
CA ASN A 94 2.52 -8.35 -12.90
C ASN A 94 2.09 -6.90 -13.17
N ALA A 95 0.77 -6.66 -13.22
CA ALA A 95 0.21 -5.36 -13.50
C ALA A 95 -1.25 -5.26 -13.02
N TYR A 96 -1.72 -4.03 -12.87
CA TYR A 96 -3.13 -3.74 -12.66
C TYR A 96 -3.69 -2.94 -13.82
N TYR A 97 -4.95 -3.20 -14.15
CA TYR A 97 -5.72 -2.48 -15.15
C TYR A 97 -6.94 -1.89 -14.47
N TYR A 98 -7.05 -0.56 -14.48
CA TYR A 98 -8.21 0.16 -13.95
C TYR A 98 -8.99 0.79 -15.11
N LYS A 99 -10.30 0.99 -14.92
CA LYS A 99 -11.25 1.37 -15.99
C LYS A 99 -11.37 0.33 -17.10
N ALA A 100 -11.00 -0.91 -16.79
CA ALA A 100 -11.37 -2.06 -17.60
C ALA A 100 -12.87 -2.30 -17.46
N LYS A 101 -13.43 -3.09 -18.37
CA LYS A 101 -14.82 -3.55 -18.25
C LYS A 101 -14.86 -5.07 -18.17
N LEU A 102 -15.63 -5.54 -17.21
CA LEU A 102 -16.01 -6.93 -17.08
C LEU A 102 -17.54 -7.01 -17.12
N ASN A 103 -18.07 -7.67 -18.15
CA ASN A 103 -19.51 -7.76 -18.42
C ASN A 103 -20.18 -6.38 -18.45
N GLU A 104 -19.59 -5.45 -19.21
CA GLU A 104 -20.01 -4.05 -19.36
C GLU A 104 -19.89 -3.17 -18.09
N SER A 105 -19.57 -3.76 -16.94
CA SER A 105 -19.36 -3.04 -15.68
C SER A 105 -17.89 -2.66 -15.53
N GLU A 106 -17.63 -1.46 -15.01
CA GLU A 106 -16.25 -1.06 -14.71
C GLU A 106 -15.64 -1.99 -13.65
N ALA A 107 -14.41 -2.41 -13.89
CA ALA A 107 -13.67 -3.31 -13.03
C ALA A 107 -12.19 -2.90 -12.93
N THR A 108 -11.56 -3.31 -11.84
CA THR A 108 -10.10 -3.34 -11.73
C THR A 108 -9.66 -4.78 -11.85
N LEU A 109 -8.67 -5.02 -12.70
CA LEU A 109 -8.18 -6.35 -13.00
C LEU A 109 -6.71 -6.45 -12.63
N ALA A 110 -6.33 -7.60 -12.08
CA ALA A 110 -4.93 -7.97 -11.91
C ALA A 110 -4.50 -8.86 -13.08
N GLU A 111 -3.36 -8.54 -13.68
CA GLU A 111 -2.71 -9.33 -14.72
C GLU A 111 -1.68 -10.27 -14.08
N PHE A 112 -1.69 -11.53 -14.51
CA PHE A 112 -0.71 -12.54 -14.08
C PHE A 112 -0.46 -13.56 -15.20
N ASP A 113 0.70 -14.22 -15.17
CA ASP A 113 1.04 -15.27 -16.12
C ASP A 113 0.88 -16.67 -15.51
N MET A 114 0.28 -17.59 -16.26
CA MET A 114 0.13 -18.99 -15.86
C MET A 114 0.26 -19.90 -17.09
N ASN A 115 1.10 -20.94 -16.98
CA ASN A 115 1.33 -21.92 -18.05
C ASN A 115 1.77 -21.32 -19.41
N GLY A 116 2.45 -20.18 -19.39
CA GLY A 116 2.94 -19.49 -20.60
C GLY A 116 1.89 -18.62 -21.30
N GLU A 117 0.77 -18.34 -20.64
CA GLU A 117 -0.29 -17.45 -21.12
C GLU A 117 -0.64 -16.40 -20.05
N THR A 118 -1.03 -15.21 -20.50
CA THR A 118 -1.40 -14.08 -19.65
C THR A 118 -2.91 -14.09 -19.39
N TYR A 119 -3.26 -13.91 -18.11
CA TYR A 119 -4.63 -13.91 -17.63
C TYR A 119 -4.94 -12.65 -16.82
N TYR A 120 -6.22 -12.31 -16.77
CA TYR A 120 -6.79 -11.23 -15.99
C TYR A 120 -7.80 -11.78 -15.00
N ILE A 121 -7.76 -11.30 -13.75
CA ILE A 121 -8.72 -11.66 -12.69
C ILE A 121 -9.28 -10.37 -12.08
N ASP A 122 -10.55 -10.37 -11.70
CA ASP A 122 -11.14 -9.25 -10.95
C ASP A 122 -10.41 -9.09 -9.61
N THR A 123 -9.98 -7.88 -9.27
CA THR A 123 -9.28 -7.64 -8.01
C THR A 123 -10.14 -7.96 -6.78
N LYS A 124 -11.47 -8.01 -6.93
CA LYS A 124 -12.41 -8.42 -5.88
C LYS A 124 -12.37 -9.92 -5.58
N ASP A 125 -11.81 -10.72 -6.50
CA ASP A 125 -11.65 -12.17 -6.36
C ASP A 125 -10.28 -12.59 -5.80
N ILE A 126 -9.42 -11.62 -5.43
CA ILE A 126 -8.11 -11.87 -4.85
C ILE A 126 -7.93 -11.16 -3.50
N SER A 127 -6.93 -11.59 -2.74
CA SER A 127 -6.46 -10.90 -1.54
C SER A 127 -4.94 -10.80 -1.58
N LEU A 128 -4.41 -9.61 -1.36
CA LEU A 128 -2.95 -9.42 -1.35
C LEU A 128 -2.33 -10.08 -0.12
N GLN A 129 -1.19 -10.72 -0.32
CA GLN A 129 -0.38 -11.25 0.75
C GLN A 129 0.49 -10.12 1.33
N GLN A 130 0.03 -9.55 2.46
CA GLN A 130 0.75 -8.47 3.13
C GLN A 130 2.10 -8.92 3.68
N THR A 131 3.16 -8.19 3.37
CA THR A 131 4.53 -8.55 3.80
C THR A 131 4.93 -7.91 5.13
N ASN A 132 4.55 -6.65 5.34
CA ASN A 132 4.82 -5.92 6.58
C ASN A 132 3.92 -6.38 7.75
N ALA A 133 4.47 -6.41 8.98
CA ALA A 133 3.77 -6.85 10.18
C ALA A 133 2.53 -6.00 10.53
N ILE A 134 2.61 -4.69 10.28
CA ILE A 134 1.53 -3.74 10.51
C ILE A 134 0.42 -3.95 9.47
N ASN A 135 0.78 -4.09 8.20
CA ASN A 135 -0.19 -4.41 7.14
C ASN A 135 -0.87 -5.77 7.39
N GLN A 136 -0.14 -6.77 7.89
CA GLN A 136 -0.72 -8.05 8.32
C GLN A 136 -1.69 -7.88 9.50
N TYR A 137 -1.36 -7.01 10.46
CA TYR A 137 -2.26 -6.68 11.56
C TYR A 137 -3.55 -6.00 11.05
N ILE A 138 -3.44 -5.05 10.12
CA ILE A 138 -4.59 -4.37 9.52
C ILE A 138 -5.46 -5.37 8.74
N ALA A 139 -4.83 -6.23 7.93
CA ALA A 139 -5.54 -7.24 7.13
C ALA A 139 -6.21 -8.32 7.99
N GLY A 140 -5.50 -8.86 8.98
CA GLY A 140 -5.95 -10.01 9.77
C GLY A 140 -6.76 -9.66 11.01
N THR A 141 -6.41 -8.59 11.70
CA THR A 141 -7.04 -8.17 12.97
C THR A 141 -8.10 -7.10 12.74
N LEU A 142 -7.76 -6.06 11.97
CA LEU A 142 -8.71 -4.97 11.69
C LEU A 142 -9.63 -5.29 10.50
N THR A 143 -9.35 -6.35 9.74
CA THR A 143 -10.12 -6.75 8.56
C THR A 143 -10.29 -5.61 7.55
N TYR A 144 -9.24 -4.78 7.40
CA TYR A 144 -9.25 -3.56 6.59
C TYR A 144 -10.33 -2.54 7.00
N SER A 145 -10.79 -2.55 8.26
CA SER A 145 -11.71 -1.53 8.78
C SER A 145 -11.10 -0.14 8.64
N HIS A 146 -11.93 0.82 8.24
CA HIS A 146 -11.59 2.23 8.13
C HIS A 146 -12.77 3.09 8.60
N SER A 147 -12.49 4.35 8.89
CA SER A 147 -13.50 5.36 9.20
C SER A 147 -14.15 5.92 7.94
N GLU A 148 -15.30 6.55 8.12
CA GLU A 148 -15.97 7.31 7.07
C GLU A 148 -15.25 8.63 6.79
N ILE A 149 -15.26 9.06 5.53
CA ILE A 149 -14.76 10.38 5.13
C ILE A 149 -15.80 11.43 5.52
N THR A 150 -15.40 12.41 6.33
CA THR A 150 -16.26 13.49 6.80
C THR A 150 -15.74 14.85 6.34
N ASP A 151 -16.63 15.83 6.28
CA ASP A 151 -16.34 17.17 5.76
C ASP A 151 -16.60 18.25 6.82
N SER A 152 -15.61 19.11 7.02
CA SER A 152 -15.73 20.41 7.68
C SER A 152 -14.99 21.46 6.85
N ILE A 153 -15.47 21.68 5.63
CA ILE A 153 -14.78 22.51 4.63
C ILE A 153 -14.74 23.98 5.05
N GLU A 154 -13.51 24.50 5.16
CA GLU A 154 -13.26 25.89 5.48
C GLU A 154 -13.20 26.77 4.23
N LYS A 155 -14.17 27.68 4.14
CA LYS A 155 -14.35 28.52 2.95
C LYS A 155 -13.36 29.67 2.83
N SER A 156 -12.57 29.92 3.87
CA SER A 156 -11.53 30.95 3.86
C SER A 156 -10.29 30.52 3.07
N PHE A 157 -10.05 29.23 2.93
CA PHE A 157 -8.92 28.71 2.17
C PHE A 157 -9.04 29.05 0.68
N GLU A 158 -7.90 29.31 0.06
CA GLU A 158 -7.80 29.63 -1.36
C GLU A 158 -8.28 28.43 -2.20
N GLN A 159 -9.02 28.72 -3.27
CA GLN A 159 -9.53 27.73 -4.20
C GLN A 159 -8.91 27.93 -5.58
N SER A 160 -7.60 27.72 -5.66
CA SER A 160 -6.84 27.78 -6.90
C SER A 160 -6.90 26.45 -7.64
N ALA A 161 -7.10 26.47 -8.96
CA ALA A 161 -7.19 25.24 -9.76
C ALA A 161 -5.81 24.60 -9.91
N TYR A 162 -5.77 23.26 -9.98
CA TYR A 162 -4.55 22.52 -10.31
C TYR A 162 -3.94 22.99 -11.65
N LYS A 163 -2.61 22.95 -11.75
CA LYS A 163 -1.86 23.35 -12.96
C LYS A 163 -1.70 22.22 -13.99
N THR A 164 -2.40 21.11 -13.80
CA THR A 164 -2.51 20.06 -14.80
C THR A 164 -3.38 20.51 -15.97
N SER A 165 -3.17 19.90 -17.13
CA SER A 165 -3.91 20.27 -18.35
C SER A 165 -5.42 20.01 -18.26
N ASP A 166 -5.84 19.10 -17.40
CA ASP A 166 -7.24 18.73 -17.17
C ASP A 166 -7.81 19.32 -15.86
N GLY A 167 -7.01 20.08 -15.11
CA GLY A 167 -7.40 20.69 -13.84
C GLY A 167 -7.65 19.69 -12.72
N LYS A 168 -7.05 18.49 -12.78
CA LYS A 168 -7.14 17.44 -11.77
C LYS A 168 -5.80 17.19 -11.06
N PRO A 169 -5.80 16.64 -9.83
CA PRO A 169 -4.56 16.23 -9.17
C PRO A 169 -3.87 15.09 -9.92
N ARG A 170 -2.55 14.99 -9.73
CA ARG A 170 -1.66 13.93 -10.24
C ARG A 170 -1.44 12.81 -9.21
N GLY A 171 -1.86 13.04 -7.96
CA GLY A 171 -1.62 12.12 -6.85
C GLY A 171 -1.93 12.75 -5.50
N ILE A 172 -1.36 12.14 -4.46
CA ILE A 172 -1.46 12.55 -3.08
C ILE A 172 -0.07 12.71 -2.45
N ILE A 173 0.05 13.63 -1.51
CA ILE A 173 1.20 13.80 -0.62
C ILE A 173 0.75 13.50 0.80
N ILE A 174 1.53 12.65 1.46
CA ILE A 174 1.37 12.27 2.85
C ILE A 174 2.29 13.12 3.71
N HIS A 175 1.72 13.70 4.75
CA HIS A 175 2.40 14.48 5.79
C HIS A 175 2.16 13.88 7.17
N ASP A 176 2.99 14.25 8.14
CA ASP A 176 2.69 14.18 9.56
C ASP A 176 2.78 15.58 10.17
N THR A 177 2.05 15.81 11.26
CA THR A 177 1.92 17.14 11.84
C THR A 177 3.20 17.63 12.50
N GLY A 178 4.15 16.74 12.81
CA GLY A 178 5.36 17.03 13.57
C GLY A 178 5.09 17.43 15.02
N VAL A 179 3.86 17.22 15.51
CA VAL A 179 3.40 17.65 16.83
C VAL A 179 2.79 16.47 17.59
N ASP A 180 3.57 15.97 18.54
CA ASP A 180 3.12 14.97 19.52
C ASP A 180 1.92 15.47 20.34
N ASP A 181 1.04 14.54 20.71
CA ASP A 181 -0.16 14.79 21.54
C ASP A 181 -1.15 15.83 20.97
N SER A 182 -1.05 16.14 19.68
CA SER A 182 -2.03 16.96 18.96
C SER A 182 -3.31 16.18 18.64
N THR A 183 -4.39 16.90 18.41
CA THR A 183 -5.66 16.34 17.91
C THR A 183 -5.98 16.97 16.57
N ILE A 184 -6.76 16.29 15.72
CA ILE A 184 -7.25 16.90 14.47
C ILE A 184 -7.87 18.28 14.73
N GLN A 185 -8.66 18.42 15.80
CA GLN A 185 -9.31 19.69 16.10
C GLN A 185 -8.32 20.79 16.47
N SER A 186 -7.23 20.49 17.20
CA SER A 186 -6.21 21.49 17.53
C SER A 186 -5.42 21.90 16.29
N GLU A 187 -5.07 20.96 15.43
CA GLU A 187 -4.34 21.22 14.18
C GLU A 187 -5.16 22.05 13.20
N VAL A 188 -6.43 21.68 12.98
CA VAL A 188 -7.34 22.46 12.15
C VAL A 188 -7.53 23.87 12.71
N ASN A 189 -7.71 24.01 14.02
CA ASN A 189 -7.85 25.33 14.64
C ASN A 189 -6.59 26.19 14.49
N TYR A 190 -5.41 25.59 14.61
CA TYR A 190 -4.14 26.27 14.40
C TYR A 190 -4.00 26.72 12.94
N MET A 191 -4.24 25.81 12.01
CA MET A 191 -4.18 26.08 10.57
C MET A 191 -5.12 27.22 10.16
N VAL A 192 -6.38 27.19 10.59
CA VAL A 192 -7.35 28.25 10.28
C VAL A 192 -6.96 29.60 10.89
N GLN A 193 -6.42 29.61 12.11
CA GLN A 193 -6.00 30.86 12.77
C GLN A 193 -4.80 31.51 12.08
N ASN A 194 -3.82 30.72 11.63
CA ASN A 194 -2.59 31.24 11.03
C ASN A 194 -2.69 31.42 9.51
N TYR A 195 -3.72 30.87 8.86
CA TYR A 195 -3.86 30.90 7.40
C TYR A 195 -3.75 32.30 6.77
N ASN A 196 -4.30 33.34 7.40
CA ASN A 196 -4.21 34.70 6.85
C ASN A 196 -2.78 35.25 6.79
N GLU A 197 -1.90 34.77 7.67
CA GLU A 197 -0.50 35.18 7.75
C GLU A 197 0.41 34.24 6.94
N GLU A 198 0.19 32.94 7.06
CA GLU A 198 1.06 31.91 6.47
C GLU A 198 0.63 31.50 5.06
N GLY A 199 -0.68 31.52 4.76
CA GLY A 199 -1.23 31.03 3.50
C GLY A 199 -1.09 29.51 3.30
N ILE A 200 -0.85 28.76 4.37
CA ILE A 200 -0.62 27.31 4.33
C ILE A 200 -1.87 26.57 4.81
N PHE A 201 -2.27 25.53 4.09
CA PHE A 201 -3.25 24.54 4.52
C PHE A 201 -3.07 23.23 3.74
N VAL A 202 -3.69 22.16 4.24
CA VAL A 202 -3.82 20.86 3.55
C VAL A 202 -5.29 20.53 3.30
N HIS A 203 -5.56 19.46 2.54
CA HIS A 203 -6.94 19.07 2.28
C HIS A 203 -7.60 18.34 3.44
N SER A 204 -6.83 17.59 4.21
CA SER A 204 -7.40 16.64 5.17
C SER A 204 -6.48 16.34 6.35
N PHE A 205 -7.08 15.93 7.45
CA PHE A 205 -6.40 15.40 8.62
C PHE A 205 -6.94 14.00 8.92
N ILE A 206 -6.05 13.10 9.35
CA ILE A 206 -6.37 11.70 9.59
C ILE A 206 -5.76 11.24 10.91
N ASP A 207 -6.59 10.64 11.75
CA ASP A 207 -6.23 9.95 13.00
C ASP A 207 -6.79 8.52 13.00
N ASP A 208 -6.66 7.80 14.11
CA ASP A 208 -7.18 6.43 14.27
C ASP A 208 -8.70 6.28 14.08
N ALA A 209 -9.46 7.37 14.28
CA ALA A 209 -10.92 7.35 14.35
C ALA A 209 -11.59 8.19 13.25
N THR A 210 -10.86 9.06 12.57
CA THR A 210 -11.43 10.15 11.78
C THR A 210 -10.63 10.36 10.49
N ILE A 211 -11.36 10.49 9.39
CA ILE A 211 -10.85 11.07 8.14
C ILE A 211 -11.63 12.37 7.92
N LEU A 212 -10.99 13.51 8.19
CA LEU A 212 -11.64 14.83 8.11
C LEU A 212 -11.08 15.63 6.95
N ARG A 213 -11.94 16.00 5.99
CA ARG A 213 -11.61 16.96 4.94
C ARG A 213 -11.96 18.37 5.38
N ILE A 214 -11.00 19.28 5.23
CA ILE A 214 -11.15 20.70 5.59
C ILE A 214 -11.03 21.64 4.39
N ALA A 215 -10.61 21.13 3.23
CA ALA A 215 -10.60 21.89 1.97
C ALA A 215 -11.14 21.05 0.81
N ASP A 216 -11.66 21.72 -0.23
CA ASP A 216 -12.21 21.06 -1.42
C ASP A 216 -11.06 20.54 -2.30
N GLU A 217 -10.96 19.22 -2.43
CA GLU A 217 -9.92 18.50 -3.14
C GLU A 217 -9.89 18.73 -4.66
N LYS A 218 -10.85 19.48 -5.20
CA LYS A 218 -10.83 19.96 -6.59
C LYS A 218 -9.86 21.12 -6.83
N TYR A 219 -9.33 21.72 -5.77
CA TYR A 219 -8.38 22.84 -5.82
C TYR A 219 -7.04 22.43 -5.21
N GLU A 220 -5.96 23.15 -5.53
CA GLU A 220 -4.65 22.92 -4.89
C GLU A 220 -4.64 23.40 -3.44
N ALA A 221 -3.76 22.80 -2.62
CA ALA A 221 -3.44 23.25 -1.27
C ALA A 221 -1.97 23.69 -1.17
N GLN A 222 -1.62 24.45 -0.13
CA GLN A 222 -0.32 25.13 0.00
C GLN A 222 0.64 24.53 1.05
N GLY A 223 0.53 23.24 1.38
CA GLY A 223 1.34 22.56 2.41
C GLY A 223 2.64 21.87 1.98
N ALA A 224 2.89 21.65 0.68
CA ALA A 224 3.99 20.81 0.18
C ALA A 224 5.02 21.53 -0.70
N GLY A 225 5.11 22.86 -0.58
CA GLY A 225 6.04 23.68 -1.35
C GLY A 225 5.62 23.94 -2.81
N THR A 226 6.18 25.01 -3.39
CA THR A 226 5.69 25.60 -4.66
C THR A 226 5.75 24.70 -5.89
N LYS A 227 6.54 23.62 -5.84
CA LYS A 227 6.70 22.66 -6.95
C LYS A 227 5.63 21.57 -6.93
N ALA A 228 5.14 21.20 -5.76
CA ALA A 228 4.19 20.12 -5.59
C ALA A 228 2.75 20.62 -5.35
N ASN A 229 2.58 21.73 -4.62
CA ASN A 229 1.27 22.34 -4.35
C ASN A 229 0.31 22.33 -5.55
N PRO A 230 0.72 22.73 -6.77
CA PRO A 230 -0.19 22.84 -7.89
C PRO A 230 -0.69 21.53 -8.51
N TYR A 231 -0.30 20.38 -7.94
CA TYR A 231 -0.42 19.09 -8.58
C TYR A 231 -0.97 17.97 -7.69
N TYR A 232 -0.98 18.11 -6.37
CA TYR A 232 -1.29 16.98 -5.48
C TYR A 232 -2.29 17.32 -4.38
N ILE A 233 -3.15 16.35 -4.07
CA ILE A 233 -3.92 16.34 -2.83
C ILE A 233 -2.93 16.15 -1.66
N GLN A 234 -3.24 16.68 -0.48
CA GLN A 234 -2.35 16.69 0.67
C GLN A 234 -3.16 16.35 1.92
N PHE A 235 -2.67 15.44 2.76
CA PHE A 235 -3.25 15.19 4.07
C PHE A 235 -2.18 15.05 5.15
N GLU A 236 -2.59 15.35 6.38
CA GLU A 236 -1.77 15.33 7.58
C GLU A 236 -2.17 14.16 8.49
N LEU A 237 -1.16 13.49 9.06
CA LEU A 237 -1.31 12.47 10.10
C LEU A 237 -1.00 13.09 11.47
N THR A 238 -1.95 13.04 12.40
CA THR A 238 -1.65 13.37 13.82
C THR A 238 -0.88 12.24 14.48
N HIS A 239 -0.06 12.51 15.49
CA HIS A 239 0.74 11.44 16.09
C HIS A 239 -0.09 10.54 17.02
N GLU A 240 -0.20 9.27 16.66
CA GLU A 240 -0.83 8.22 17.47
C GLU A 240 0.04 7.78 18.64
N THR A 241 -0.59 7.50 19.78
CA THR A 241 0.13 7.12 21.03
C THR A 241 -0.06 5.64 21.41
N SER A 242 -0.54 4.80 20.48
CA SER A 242 -0.79 3.38 20.74
C SER A 242 -0.66 2.51 19.49
N GLN A 243 -0.40 1.22 19.70
CA GLN A 243 -0.27 0.23 18.61
C GLN A 243 -1.54 0.11 17.76
N ASP A 244 -2.73 0.02 18.39
CA ASP A 244 -4.00 -0.09 17.66
C ASP A 244 -4.35 1.24 16.97
N GLY A 245 -4.08 2.37 17.61
CA GLY A 245 -4.27 3.71 17.03
C GLY A 245 -3.43 3.91 15.77
N PHE A 246 -2.13 3.64 15.83
CA PHE A 246 -1.22 3.75 14.69
C PHE A 246 -1.66 2.87 13.50
N ALA A 247 -2.03 1.61 13.77
CA ALA A 247 -2.51 0.73 12.71
C ALA A 247 -3.84 1.20 12.09
N ARG A 248 -4.78 1.71 12.89
CA ARG A 248 -6.04 2.28 12.39
C ARG A 248 -5.82 3.55 11.59
N GLN A 249 -4.89 4.42 12.01
CA GLN A 249 -4.56 5.61 11.26
C GLN A 249 -3.97 5.24 9.89
N LEU A 250 -3.02 4.30 9.83
CA LEU A 250 -2.47 3.81 8.55
C LEU A 250 -3.56 3.19 7.67
N ALA A 251 -4.50 2.45 8.25
CA ALA A 251 -5.67 1.92 7.54
C ALA A 251 -6.56 3.04 6.96
N ASN A 252 -6.87 4.07 7.76
CA ASN A 252 -7.64 5.24 7.34
C ASN A 252 -6.93 6.02 6.22
N ALA A 253 -5.63 6.26 6.37
CA ALA A 253 -4.81 6.98 5.40
C ALA A 253 -4.69 6.22 4.07
N ALA A 254 -4.50 4.90 4.12
CA ALA A 254 -4.41 4.06 2.94
C ALA A 254 -5.75 3.96 2.21
N TYR A 255 -6.86 3.80 2.95
CA TYR A 255 -8.21 3.85 2.39
C TYR A 255 -8.49 5.19 1.72
N TYR A 256 -8.20 6.30 2.40
CA TYR A 256 -8.41 7.65 1.86
C TYR A 256 -7.60 7.90 0.58
N THR A 257 -6.34 7.47 0.59
CA THR A 257 -5.47 7.52 -0.59
C THR A 257 -6.06 6.71 -1.74
N ALA A 258 -6.43 5.44 -1.51
CA ALA A 258 -7.03 4.60 -2.53
C ALA A 258 -8.33 5.20 -3.10
N TYR A 259 -9.18 5.75 -2.23
CA TYR A 259 -10.42 6.42 -2.61
C TYR A 259 -10.16 7.63 -3.52
N MET A 260 -9.17 8.48 -3.18
CA MET A 260 -8.83 9.63 -4.01
C MET A 260 -8.20 9.22 -5.35
N LEU A 261 -7.33 8.21 -5.36
CA LEU A 261 -6.75 7.68 -6.59
C LEU A 261 -7.84 7.13 -7.53
N LYS A 262 -8.82 6.38 -6.99
CA LYS A 262 -9.98 5.92 -7.76
C LYS A 262 -10.79 7.08 -8.33
N LYS A 263 -11.15 8.03 -7.48
CA LYS A 263 -11.97 9.20 -7.84
C LYS A 263 -11.36 10.02 -8.97
N TYR A 264 -10.03 10.07 -9.06
CA TYR A 264 -9.30 10.84 -10.05
C TYR A 264 -8.68 10.02 -11.19
N ASP A 265 -9.05 8.74 -11.33
CA ASP A 265 -8.52 7.84 -12.36
C ASP A 265 -6.97 7.73 -12.33
N LEU A 266 -6.40 7.68 -11.13
CA LEU A 266 -4.96 7.62 -10.91
C LEU A 266 -4.51 6.18 -10.56
N PRO A 267 -3.30 5.78 -10.99
CA PRO A 267 -2.72 4.49 -10.63
C PRO A 267 -2.24 4.49 -9.16
N VAL A 268 -1.96 3.32 -8.62
CA VAL A 268 -1.29 3.16 -7.31
C VAL A 268 0.20 3.00 -7.59
N THR A 269 0.93 4.12 -7.61
CA THR A 269 2.35 4.13 -7.99
C THR A 269 3.13 5.07 -7.09
N LEU A 270 4.26 4.58 -6.59
CA LEU A 270 5.19 5.39 -5.80
C LEU A 270 5.81 6.50 -6.66
N GLY A 271 5.91 7.70 -6.09
CA GLY A 271 6.64 8.83 -6.67
C GLY A 271 8.08 8.48 -7.05
N GLN A 272 8.56 9.02 -8.16
CA GLN A 272 9.88 8.74 -8.72
C GLN A 272 10.65 10.05 -8.96
N GLU A 273 11.99 9.99 -9.02
CA GLU A 273 12.85 11.16 -9.22
C GLU A 273 12.52 11.95 -10.50
N ASN A 274 11.99 11.29 -11.52
CA ASN A 274 11.56 11.93 -12.77
C ASN A 274 10.23 12.69 -12.67
N GLY A 275 9.58 12.68 -11.49
CA GLY A 275 8.30 13.31 -11.23
C GLY A 275 7.07 12.46 -11.58
N ASP A 276 7.25 11.21 -12.02
CA ASP A 276 6.14 10.25 -12.22
C ASP A 276 5.69 9.63 -10.89
N GLY A 277 4.48 9.09 -10.87
CA GLY A 277 3.88 8.47 -9.68
C GLY A 277 2.81 9.35 -9.03
N SER A 278 2.04 8.72 -8.16
CA SER A 278 0.79 9.25 -7.61
C SER A 278 0.73 9.25 -6.08
N ILE A 279 1.70 8.64 -5.41
CA ILE A 279 1.79 8.58 -3.94
C ILE A 279 3.18 9.09 -3.55
N TRP A 280 3.21 10.11 -2.70
CA TRP A 280 4.42 10.83 -2.33
C TRP A 280 4.45 11.09 -0.83
N THR A 281 5.58 10.89 -0.17
CA THR A 281 5.83 11.54 1.12
C THR A 281 6.32 12.96 0.90
N HIS A 282 6.23 13.83 1.90
CA HIS A 282 6.82 15.16 1.81
C HIS A 282 8.34 15.10 1.66
N GLU A 283 9.00 14.10 2.28
CA GLU A 283 10.42 13.82 2.06
C GLU A 283 10.75 13.54 0.59
N MET A 284 9.96 12.71 -0.09
CA MET A 284 10.14 12.46 -1.52
C MET A 284 9.96 13.73 -2.35
N VAL A 285 9.02 14.60 -1.97
CA VAL A 285 8.84 15.90 -2.61
C VAL A 285 10.09 16.75 -2.44
N SER A 286 10.65 16.86 -1.22
CA SER A 286 11.91 17.58 -0.96
C SER A 286 13.05 17.07 -1.82
N ASN A 287 13.21 15.75 -1.90
CA ASN A 287 14.31 15.10 -2.59
C ASN A 287 14.20 15.16 -4.12
N TYR A 288 13.00 15.00 -4.67
CA TYR A 288 12.81 14.78 -6.11
C TYR A 288 12.20 15.98 -6.84
N LEU A 289 11.31 16.74 -6.20
CA LEU A 289 10.60 17.87 -6.81
C LEU A 289 11.16 19.23 -6.34
N GLY A 290 11.64 19.28 -5.09
CA GLY A 290 12.16 20.45 -4.40
C GLY A 290 11.09 21.50 -4.05
N GLY A 291 11.52 22.66 -3.55
CA GLY A 291 10.63 23.75 -3.14
C GLY A 291 10.09 23.61 -1.71
N THR A 292 10.59 22.64 -0.96
CA THR A 292 10.42 22.35 0.48
C THR A 292 11.66 21.54 0.92
N ASP A 293 11.91 21.47 2.23
CA ASP A 293 13.03 20.73 2.86
C ASP A 293 12.57 19.81 4.01
N HIS A 294 11.26 19.56 4.06
CA HIS A 294 10.59 18.70 5.00
C HIS A 294 10.87 17.20 4.77
N VAL A 295 10.75 16.40 5.83
CA VAL A 295 11.09 14.95 5.85
C VAL A 295 9.94 14.05 6.31
N ASP A 296 8.76 14.62 6.56
CA ASP A 296 7.57 13.87 6.95
C ASP A 296 7.04 12.94 5.83
N PRO A 297 6.39 11.81 6.16
CA PRO A 297 6.17 11.23 7.48
C PRO A 297 7.22 10.18 7.90
N THR A 298 8.39 10.20 7.26
CA THR A 298 9.35 9.08 7.32
C THR A 298 9.80 8.77 8.74
N ASP A 299 10.17 9.80 9.51
CA ASP A 299 10.61 9.62 10.90
C ASP A 299 9.45 9.14 11.79
N TYR A 300 8.26 9.77 11.68
CA TYR A 300 7.07 9.36 12.43
C TYR A 300 6.72 7.89 12.21
N TRP A 301 6.71 7.43 10.96
CA TRP A 301 6.43 6.03 10.62
C TRP A 301 7.50 5.09 11.15
N SER A 302 8.77 5.41 10.94
CA SER A 302 9.89 4.57 11.39
C SER A 302 9.88 4.41 12.92
N GLU A 303 9.69 5.49 13.67
CA GLU A 303 9.66 5.48 15.13
C GLU A 303 8.44 4.73 15.66
N SER A 304 7.24 5.06 15.17
CA SER A 304 5.99 4.42 15.60
C SER A 304 5.94 2.92 15.29
N ALA A 305 6.44 2.52 14.11
CA ALA A 305 6.55 1.12 13.74
C ALA A 305 7.50 0.35 14.67
N ASN A 306 8.63 0.97 15.03
CA ASN A 306 9.58 0.36 15.94
C ASN A 306 9.00 0.20 17.34
N ASP A 307 8.41 1.26 17.88
CA ASP A 307 7.89 1.30 19.24
C ASP A 307 6.69 0.38 19.45
N TYR A 308 5.78 0.31 18.46
CA TYR A 308 4.52 -0.41 18.60
C TYR A 308 4.50 -1.81 18.02
N PHE A 309 5.33 -2.09 17.01
CA PHE A 309 5.35 -3.38 16.33
C PHE A 309 6.71 -4.06 16.36
N GLY A 310 7.77 -3.37 16.77
CA GLY A 310 9.14 -3.89 16.66
C GLY A 310 9.52 -4.17 15.21
N SER A 311 8.93 -3.44 14.26
CA SER A 311 9.18 -3.52 12.82
C SER A 311 9.63 -2.17 12.26
N ASP A 312 9.93 -2.15 10.97
CA ASP A 312 9.96 -0.95 10.14
C ASP A 312 8.58 -0.71 9.50
N TYR A 313 8.40 0.50 8.97
CA TYR A 313 7.32 0.86 8.08
C TYR A 313 7.78 2.03 7.21
N ASP A 314 7.66 1.88 5.89
CA ASP A 314 8.04 2.90 4.91
C ASP A 314 6.91 3.16 3.89
N VAL A 315 7.21 3.99 2.89
CA VAL A 315 6.22 4.35 1.87
C VAL A 315 5.90 3.18 0.94
N GLU A 316 6.83 2.26 0.72
CA GLU A 316 6.60 1.04 -0.04
C GLU A 316 5.58 0.13 0.66
N ASP A 317 5.70 -0.03 1.98
CA ASP A 317 4.72 -0.73 2.80
C ASP A 317 3.34 -0.04 2.75
N PHE A 318 3.33 1.29 2.79
CA PHE A 318 2.09 2.07 2.66
C PHE A 318 1.44 1.89 1.28
N VAL A 319 2.22 1.89 0.20
CA VAL A 319 1.73 1.65 -1.16
C VAL A 319 1.12 0.24 -1.31
N GLU A 320 1.70 -0.77 -0.66
CA GLU A 320 1.13 -2.13 -0.60
C GLU A 320 -0.28 -2.11 0.05
N LEU A 321 -0.42 -1.38 1.16
CA LEU A 321 -1.70 -1.24 1.86
C LEU A 321 -2.73 -0.45 1.04
N VAL A 322 -2.31 0.64 0.38
CA VAL A 322 -3.16 1.41 -0.55
C VAL A 322 -3.67 0.52 -1.67
N GLN A 323 -2.82 -0.33 -2.26
CA GLN A 323 -3.24 -1.25 -3.30
C GLN A 323 -4.32 -2.23 -2.81
N ALA A 324 -4.20 -2.72 -1.58
CA ALA A 324 -5.20 -3.62 -1.00
C ALA A 324 -6.57 -2.92 -0.93
N TYR A 325 -6.63 -1.67 -0.46
CA TYR A 325 -7.87 -0.90 -0.48
C TYR A 325 -8.36 -0.61 -1.90
N TYR A 326 -7.47 -0.20 -2.81
CA TYR A 326 -7.80 0.12 -4.20
C TYR A 326 -8.43 -1.06 -4.94
N ASN A 327 -8.00 -2.28 -4.63
CA ASN A 327 -8.54 -3.53 -5.19
C ASN A 327 -9.99 -3.82 -4.77
N THR A 328 -10.44 -3.26 -3.65
CA THR A 328 -11.80 -3.50 -3.10
C THR A 328 -12.86 -2.51 -3.57
N LEU A 329 -12.43 -1.31 -4.00
CA LEU A 329 -13.29 -0.23 -4.50
C LEU A 329 -13.74 -0.51 -5.95
#